data_AF-A0A835J459-F1
#
_entry.id   AF-A0A835J459-F1
#
_cell.length_a   1.000
_cell.length_b   1.000
_cell.length_c   1.000
_cell.angle_alpha   90.00
_cell.angle_beta   90.00
_cell.angle_gamma   90.00
#
_symmetry.space_group_name_H-M   'P 1'
#
loop_
_entity.id
_entity.type
_entity.pdbx_description
1 polymer ?
#
loop_
_entity_poly.entity_id
_entity_poly.type
_entity_poly.pdbx_seq_one_letter_code
_entity_poly.pdbx_strand_id
1 'polypeptide(L)'
;MMRGYMSILCEPLDQLLAQSSSASVSPSFTPPSVDVIKNQVGPVLMAKGDEKEEVKAEPTVVTPQQKPNRCLTCRRRVGLTGFKCRCGMVFCGTPRYPEQHGCEYDFKSSGKEQIAKANPVVKGEKLQKI
;
A
#
# COMPACT_ATOMS: atom_id res chain seq x y z
N MET A 1 -1.86 -23.52 -43.79
CA MET A 1 -1.76 -23.47 -42.32
C MET A 1 -0.94 -24.65 -41.82
N MET A 2 0.31 -24.45 -41.41
CA MET A 2 1.01 -25.35 -40.48
C MET A 2 1.85 -24.46 -39.55
N ARG A 3 1.52 -24.50 -38.26
CA ARG A 3 2.17 -23.73 -37.20
C ARG A 3 3.43 -24.50 -36.79
N GLY A 4 4.58 -23.99 -37.23
CA GLY A 4 5.90 -24.45 -36.78
C GLY A 4 6.25 -23.82 -35.43
N TYR A 5 6.55 -24.70 -34.49
CA TYR A 5 6.84 -24.49 -33.09
C TYR A 5 8.25 -23.90 -32.86
N MET A 6 8.32 -23.04 -31.84
CA MET A 6 9.45 -22.80 -30.91
C MET A 6 10.76 -23.56 -31.17
N SER A 7 11.84 -22.84 -31.45
CA SER A 7 13.19 -23.25 -31.05
C SER A 7 13.98 -22.02 -30.63
N ILE A 8 14.07 -21.91 -29.32
CA ILE A 8 14.96 -21.04 -28.54
C ILE A 8 16.40 -21.44 -28.91
N LEU A 9 17.18 -20.50 -29.44
CA LEU A 9 18.64 -20.58 -29.37
C LEU A 9 19.09 -19.56 -28.33
N CYS A 10 19.23 -20.06 -27.10
CA CYS A 10 19.94 -19.47 -25.99
C CYS A 10 21.17 -20.33 -25.79
N GLU A 11 22.38 -19.78 -26.00
CA GLU A 11 23.67 -20.36 -25.58
C GLU A 11 24.70 -19.20 -25.49
N PRO A 12 25.76 -19.33 -24.68
CA PRO A 12 25.94 -18.49 -23.48
C PRO A 12 27.06 -17.45 -23.61
N LEU A 13 26.89 -16.32 -22.90
CA LEU A 13 27.91 -15.28 -22.74
C LEU A 13 28.46 -15.34 -21.30
N ASP A 14 29.12 -16.44 -20.99
CA ASP A 14 29.93 -16.61 -19.79
C ASP A 14 31.40 -16.44 -20.16
N GLN A 15 31.97 -15.25 -19.92
CA GLN A 15 33.19 -15.11 -19.13
C GLN A 15 33.51 -13.62 -18.99
N LEU A 16 34.06 -13.27 -17.83
CA LEU A 16 34.60 -11.97 -17.39
C LEU A 16 33.66 -11.18 -16.48
N LEU A 17 33.69 -11.55 -15.20
CA LEU A 17 33.78 -10.54 -14.13
C LEU A 17 34.61 -11.09 -12.99
N ALA A 18 35.63 -10.29 -12.67
CA ALA A 18 36.68 -10.54 -11.72
C ALA A 18 36.17 -10.60 -10.26
N GLN A 19 37.01 -11.25 -9.46
CA GLN A 19 36.99 -11.30 -8.00
C GLN A 19 36.85 -9.91 -7.38
N SER A 20 36.05 -9.80 -6.31
CA SER A 20 36.27 -8.85 -5.20
C SER A 20 35.37 -9.21 -4.03
N SER A 21 35.99 -9.80 -3.01
CA SER A 21 35.42 -10.00 -1.68
C SER A 21 35.31 -8.66 -0.96
N SER A 22 34.14 -8.33 -0.40
CA SER A 22 34.04 -7.34 0.67
C SER A 22 32.88 -7.68 1.60
N ALA A 23 33.20 -7.75 2.88
CA ALA A 23 32.33 -8.18 3.96
C ALA A 23 31.20 -7.18 4.19
N SER A 24 29.96 -7.65 4.18
CA SER A 24 28.79 -6.89 4.59
C SER A 24 28.54 -7.10 6.08
N VAL A 25 29.00 -6.16 6.89
CA VAL A 25 28.52 -5.98 8.28
C VAL A 25 27.07 -5.50 8.23
N SER A 26 26.14 -6.34 8.68
CA SER A 26 24.73 -5.98 8.80
C SER A 26 24.46 -5.44 10.20
N PRO A 27 23.94 -4.21 10.37
CA PRO A 27 23.37 -3.82 11.65
C PRO A 27 21.98 -4.45 11.79
N SER A 28 21.87 -5.45 12.67
CA SER A 28 20.60 -6.01 13.11
C SER A 28 19.85 -4.96 13.93
N PHE A 29 18.89 -4.28 13.31
CA PHE A 29 17.91 -3.46 14.01
C PHE A 29 16.87 -4.39 14.65
N THR A 30 16.97 -4.57 15.97
CA THR A 30 15.91 -5.19 16.77
C THR A 30 14.82 -4.15 17.04
N PRO A 31 13.55 -4.40 16.66
CA PRO A 31 12.46 -3.55 17.11
C PRO A 31 12.22 -3.76 18.62
N PRO A 32 11.94 -2.70 19.40
CA PRO A 32 11.49 -2.87 20.78
C PRO A 32 10.10 -3.51 20.79
N SER A 33 9.97 -4.60 21.54
CA SER A 33 8.71 -5.26 21.86
C SER A 33 7.75 -4.25 22.50
N VAL A 34 6.63 -3.97 21.84
CA VAL A 34 5.49 -3.30 22.46
C VAL A 34 4.59 -4.37 23.08
N ASP A 35 4.41 -4.27 24.39
CA ASP A 35 3.58 -5.17 25.18
C ASP A 35 2.13 -5.17 24.68
N VAL A 36 1.67 -6.37 24.28
CA VAL A 36 0.29 -6.66 23.93
C VAL A 36 -0.56 -6.63 25.20
N ILE A 37 -1.32 -5.56 25.39
CA ILE A 37 -2.38 -5.51 26.41
C ILE A 37 -3.48 -6.48 26.01
N LYS A 38 -3.54 -7.59 26.73
CA LYS A 38 -4.50 -8.68 26.59
C LYS A 38 -5.75 -8.33 27.41
N ASN A 39 -6.76 -7.71 26.80
CA ASN A 39 -8.08 -7.59 27.46
C ASN A 39 -9.11 -8.50 26.81
N GLN A 40 -9.43 -9.53 27.57
CA GLN A 40 -10.51 -10.48 27.37
C GLN A 40 -11.81 -9.87 27.88
N VAL A 41 -12.87 -9.88 27.08
CA VAL A 41 -14.24 -9.91 27.60
C VAL A 41 -15.05 -10.85 26.71
N GLY A 42 -15.39 -12.03 27.24
CA GLY A 42 -16.48 -12.87 26.76
C GLY A 42 -17.77 -12.61 27.55
N PRO A 43 -18.84 -13.40 27.36
CA PRO A 43 -19.95 -13.09 26.47
C PRO A 43 -21.22 -12.68 27.25
N VAL A 44 -22.04 -11.80 26.68
CA VAL A 44 -23.42 -11.59 27.15
C VAL A 44 -24.39 -12.14 26.13
N LEU A 45 -24.95 -13.28 26.52
CA LEU A 45 -26.11 -13.94 25.91
C LEU A 45 -27.36 -13.16 26.33
N MET A 46 -28.25 -12.80 25.41
CA MET A 46 -29.68 -12.72 25.70
C MET A 46 -30.46 -13.05 24.43
N ALA A 47 -31.40 -13.98 24.59
CA ALA A 47 -32.30 -14.47 23.55
C ALA A 47 -33.71 -13.89 23.72
N LYS A 48 -34.43 -13.94 22.60
CA LYS A 48 -35.90 -14.16 22.43
C LYS A 48 -36.82 -12.95 22.31
N GLY A 49 -37.59 -12.97 21.22
CA GLY A 49 -38.77 -12.13 20.96
C GLY A 49 -39.22 -12.20 19.51
N ASP A 50 -40.04 -13.20 19.20
CA ASP A 50 -40.69 -13.50 17.91
C ASP A 50 -41.80 -12.50 17.52
N GLU A 51 -41.91 -12.32 16.19
CA GLU A 51 -43.06 -11.99 15.34
C GLU A 51 -43.96 -10.77 15.61
N LYS A 52 -44.04 -9.89 14.60
CA LYS A 52 -45.30 -9.62 13.87
C LYS A 52 -45.06 -9.05 12.46
N GLU A 53 -45.78 -9.63 11.53
CA GLU A 53 -45.90 -9.40 10.08
C GLU A 53 -46.59 -8.06 9.74
N GLU A 54 -46.18 -7.41 8.62
CA GLU A 54 -47.03 -7.00 7.48
C GLU A 54 -46.43 -5.81 6.67
N VAL A 55 -45.97 -6.15 5.45
CA VAL A 55 -45.89 -5.43 4.16
C VAL A 55 -46.06 -3.90 4.11
N LYS A 56 -45.11 -3.17 3.50
CA LYS A 56 -45.32 -2.32 2.29
C LYS A 56 -44.06 -1.53 1.86
N ALA A 57 -43.74 -1.67 0.57
CA ALA A 57 -42.85 -0.85 -0.27
C ALA A 57 -41.32 -1.04 -0.12
N GLU A 58 -40.77 -1.75 -1.10
CA GLU A 58 -39.34 -1.77 -1.45
C GLU A 58 -38.76 -0.34 -1.64
N PRO A 59 -37.55 -0.08 -1.14
CA PRO A 59 -36.54 0.60 -1.89
C PRO A 59 -35.59 -0.47 -2.43
N THR A 60 -35.64 -0.69 -3.74
CA THR A 60 -34.61 -1.45 -4.46
C THR A 60 -33.25 -0.90 -4.06
N VAL A 61 -32.48 -1.68 -3.29
CA VAL A 61 -31.08 -1.40 -3.01
C VAL A 61 -30.34 -1.60 -4.32
N VAL A 62 -30.29 -0.53 -5.12
CA VAL A 62 -29.33 -0.41 -6.22
C VAL A 62 -27.95 -0.38 -5.58
N THR A 63 -27.39 -1.56 -5.39
CA THR A 63 -25.95 -1.71 -5.17
C THR A 63 -25.26 -1.05 -6.36
N PRO A 64 -24.49 0.04 -6.17
CA PRO A 64 -23.78 0.64 -7.29
C PRO A 64 -22.80 -0.42 -7.79
N GLN A 65 -23.03 -0.89 -9.02
CA GLN A 65 -22.16 -1.80 -9.75
C GLN A 65 -20.72 -1.31 -9.58
N GLN A 66 -19.94 -1.98 -8.72
CA GLN A 66 -18.58 -1.54 -8.42
C GLN A 66 -17.78 -1.69 -9.70
N LYS A 67 -17.41 -0.56 -10.30
CA LYS A 67 -16.58 -0.52 -11.51
C LYS A 67 -15.35 -1.41 -11.26
N PRO A 68 -14.97 -2.29 -12.19
CA PRO A 68 -13.91 -3.24 -11.95
C PRO A 68 -12.60 -2.48 -11.73
N ASN A 69 -12.01 -2.64 -10.55
CA ASN A 69 -10.72 -2.04 -10.24
C ASN A 69 -9.66 -2.63 -11.19
N ARG A 70 -9.10 -1.79 -12.07
CA ARG A 70 -8.06 -2.15 -13.03
C ARG A 70 -6.86 -1.22 -12.85
N CYS A 71 -5.67 -1.76 -13.04
CA CYS A 71 -4.43 -1.01 -13.06
C CYS A 71 -4.42 -0.04 -14.26
N LEU A 72 -4.00 1.21 -14.07
CA LEU A 72 -3.97 2.17 -15.20
C LEU A 72 -2.79 1.97 -16.15
N THR A 73 -1.63 1.54 -15.64
CA THR A 73 -0.46 1.26 -16.47
C THR A 73 -0.60 -0.08 -17.21
N CYS A 74 -1.00 -1.15 -16.50
CA CYS A 74 -0.98 -2.51 -17.05
C CYS A 74 -2.37 -3.04 -17.46
N ARG A 75 -3.46 -2.32 -17.14
CA ARG A 75 -4.87 -2.72 -17.41
C ARG A 75 -5.33 -4.06 -16.82
N ARG A 76 -4.47 -4.74 -16.05
CA ARG A 76 -4.77 -5.95 -15.28
C ARG A 76 -5.82 -5.64 -14.20
N ARG A 77 -6.74 -6.58 -13.95
CA ARG A 77 -7.71 -6.48 -12.85
C ARG A 77 -6.96 -6.56 -11.53
N VAL A 78 -7.11 -5.57 -10.65
CA VAL A 78 -6.39 -5.48 -9.38
C VAL A 78 -7.18 -6.01 -8.18
N GLY A 79 -8.50 -6.23 -8.34
CA GLY A 79 -9.32 -6.89 -7.33
C GLY A 79 -9.18 -6.27 -5.93
N LEU A 80 -8.99 -7.12 -4.92
CA LEU A 80 -8.78 -6.74 -3.51
C LEU A 80 -7.37 -6.20 -3.22
N THR A 81 -6.38 -6.53 -4.05
CA THR A 81 -4.97 -6.17 -3.84
C THR A 81 -4.55 -4.88 -4.57
N GLY A 82 -5.51 -4.03 -4.93
CA GLY A 82 -5.25 -2.76 -5.59
C GLY A 82 -4.60 -1.74 -4.67
N PHE A 83 -3.45 -1.21 -5.07
CA PHE A 83 -2.78 -0.11 -4.37
C PHE A 83 -3.31 1.22 -4.90
N LYS A 84 -3.81 2.07 -4.02
CA LYS A 84 -4.21 3.45 -4.36
C LYS A 84 -2.99 4.36 -4.24
N CYS A 85 -2.64 5.04 -5.32
CA CYS A 85 -1.61 6.08 -5.30
C CYS A 85 -2.23 7.44 -4.88
N ARG A 86 -1.38 8.39 -4.46
CA ARG A 86 -1.81 9.75 -4.08
C ARG A 86 -2.41 10.55 -5.24
N CYS A 87 -2.08 10.20 -6.48
CA CYS A 87 -2.76 10.74 -7.68
C CYS A 87 -4.19 10.22 -7.89
N GLY A 88 -4.74 9.42 -6.96
CA GLY A 88 -6.12 8.91 -7.02
C GLY A 88 -6.31 7.67 -7.89
N MET A 89 -5.26 7.22 -8.55
CA MET A 89 -5.22 6.07 -9.44
C MET A 89 -4.98 4.75 -8.68
N VAL A 90 -5.48 3.64 -9.23
CA VAL A 90 -5.28 2.29 -8.67
C VAL A 90 -4.31 1.49 -9.54
N PHE A 91 -3.37 0.80 -8.89
CA PHE A 91 -2.28 0.08 -9.53
C PHE A 91 -2.14 -1.37 -9.02
N CYS A 92 -1.54 -2.24 -9.83
CA CYS A 92 -1.11 -3.57 -9.39
C CYS A 92 0.26 -3.49 -8.70
N GLY A 93 0.78 -4.61 -8.20
CA GLY A 93 2.09 -4.65 -7.52
C GLY A 93 3.27 -4.18 -8.37
N THR A 94 3.14 -4.18 -9.70
CA THR A 94 4.21 -3.77 -10.62
C THR A 94 4.41 -2.24 -10.66
N PRO A 95 3.42 -1.38 -10.99
CA PRO A 95 3.56 0.06 -10.89
C PRO A 95 3.08 0.58 -9.52
N ARG A 96 3.62 0.04 -8.43
CA ARG A 96 3.25 0.46 -7.07
C ARG A 96 3.84 1.81 -6.71
N TYR A 97 5.06 2.09 -7.19
CA TYR A 97 5.82 3.26 -6.83
C TYR A 97 5.66 4.40 -7.85
N PRO A 98 5.77 5.68 -7.43
CA PRO A 98 5.55 6.84 -8.30
C PRO A 98 6.53 6.92 -9.48
N GLU A 99 7.75 6.41 -9.34
CA GLU A 99 8.74 6.34 -10.41
C GLU A 99 8.35 5.39 -11.54
N GLN A 100 7.51 4.37 -11.25
CA GLN A 100 7.14 3.35 -12.23
C GLN A 100 5.95 3.77 -13.10
N HIS A 101 5.11 4.69 -12.63
CA HIS A 101 3.93 5.16 -13.37
C HIS A 101 3.96 6.65 -13.71
N GLY A 102 5.05 7.36 -13.39
CA GLY A 102 5.17 8.79 -13.66
C GLY A 102 4.12 9.60 -12.93
N CYS A 103 4.05 9.47 -11.60
CA CYS A 103 3.05 10.16 -10.79
C CYS A 103 3.15 11.69 -10.94
N GLU A 104 2.07 12.35 -11.37
CA GLU A 104 1.97 13.81 -11.48
C GLU A 104 1.73 14.51 -10.13
N TYR A 105 1.67 13.76 -9.03
CA TYR A 105 1.41 14.33 -7.70
C TYR A 105 2.67 14.97 -7.10
N ASP A 106 2.57 16.20 -6.61
CA ASP A 106 3.67 16.91 -5.97
C ASP A 106 3.94 16.43 -4.54
N PHE A 107 4.78 15.41 -4.40
CA PHE A 107 5.21 14.89 -3.09
C PHE A 107 6.08 15.88 -2.31
N LYS A 108 6.78 16.79 -3.00
CA LYS A 108 7.71 17.74 -2.39
C LYS A 108 6.99 18.85 -1.63
N SER A 109 5.97 19.47 -2.22
CA SER A 109 5.18 20.52 -1.58
C SER A 109 4.37 19.95 -0.42
N SER A 110 3.61 18.89 -0.68
CA SER A 110 2.81 18.22 0.35
C SER A 110 3.65 17.68 1.51
N GLY A 111 4.86 17.20 1.26
CA GLY A 111 5.79 16.79 2.31
C GLY A 111 6.26 17.98 3.17
N LYS A 112 6.61 19.10 2.54
CA LYS A 112 7.03 20.33 3.26
C LYS A 112 5.91 20.87 4.14
N GLU A 113 4.68 20.90 3.65
CA GLU A 113 3.53 21.36 4.42
C GLU A 113 3.25 20.45 5.63
N GLN A 114 3.36 19.13 5.47
CA GLN A 114 3.19 18.19 6.57
C GLN A 114 4.28 18.34 7.63
N ILE A 115 5.54 18.53 7.21
CA ILE A 115 6.66 18.75 8.12
C ILE A 115 6.52 20.11 8.83
N ALA A 116 6.18 21.17 8.10
CA ALA A 116 5.98 22.50 8.68
C ALA A 116 4.87 22.50 9.73
N LYS A 117 3.80 21.75 9.50
CA LYS A 117 2.71 21.56 10.47
C LYS A 117 3.14 20.75 11.70
N ALA A 118 4.05 19.79 11.52
CA ALA A 118 4.53 18.93 12.60
C ALA A 118 5.63 19.58 13.45
N ASN A 119 6.38 20.54 12.91
CA ASN A 119 7.47 21.20 13.63
C ASN A 119 6.93 22.20 14.66
N PRO A 120 7.14 21.97 15.98
CA PRO A 120 6.80 22.97 16.98
C PRO A 120 7.74 24.17 16.86
N VAL A 121 7.20 25.37 17.07
CA VAL A 121 7.99 26.60 16.98
C VAL A 121 8.92 26.70 18.20
N VAL A 122 10.20 26.40 18.00
CA VAL A 122 11.23 26.55 19.04
C VAL A 122 11.63 28.03 19.11
N LYS A 123 11.09 28.75 20.09
CA LYS A 123 11.55 30.11 20.45
C LYS A 123 12.49 29.99 21.65
N GLY A 124 13.79 30.14 21.41
CA GLY A 124 14.78 30.22 22.48
C GLY A 124 14.92 31.67 22.94
N GLU A 125 14.82 31.91 24.25
CA GLU A 125 15.19 33.21 24.82
C GLU A 125 16.70 33.42 24.69
N LYS A 126 17.10 34.62 24.28
CA LYS A 126 18.50 34.98 24.06
C LYS A 126 19.20 35.06 25.43
N LEU A 127 20.05 34.07 25.74
CA LEU A 127 20.82 34.05 26.98
C LEU A 127 21.73 35.28 27.07
N GLN A 128 21.70 35.94 28.22
CA GLN A 128 22.59 37.06 28.52
C GLN A 128 23.98 36.54 28.88
N LYS A 129 25.00 37.20 28.34
CA LYS A 129 26.40 36.85 28.52
C LYS A 129 26.83 37.17 29.97
N ILE A 130 27.35 36.18 30.68
CA ILE A 130 27.98 36.31 32.00
C ILE A 130 29.39 36.87 31.84
#